data_AF-A0A8S3DYE3-F1
#
_entry.id   AF-A0A8S3DYE3-F1
#
_cell.length_a   1.000
_cell.length_b   1.000
_cell.length_c   1.000
_cell.angle_alpha   90.00
_cell.angle_beta   90.00
_cell.angle_gamma   90.00
#
_symmetry.space_group_name_H-M   'P 1'
#
loop_
_entity.id
_entity.type
_entity.pdbx_description
1 polymer ?
#
loop_
_entity_poly.entity_id
_entity_poly.type
_entity_poly.pdbx_seq_one_letter_code
_entity_poly.pdbx_strand_id
1 'polypeptide(L)'
;MNEEKRFTWQKFASFFQSSGPLHPYRLYSNENYSELPIESISPLSNNTVACESGPDVGLVDIARHQKKGILKVNNTIKIAGQKNWQMPDQQFACGLSTSLYDHNPFTGEVNGEPIADCFAVCAQENNAILSIADGVNWGYKPRLAARCAIHGAMSCLNEKLFEKKLNTTKDIFERINLAIETAQQTIVKNEGSLTTLTISIVCQSNRRWFVCSAIVGDSNAYVYSPKRKSVFELTQGSRNLNNERDMRSPGGALGMTMTEKADLSNLTYSLMEIEQG
;
A
#
# COMPACT_ATOMS: atom_id res chain seq x y z
N MET A 1 15.24 -34.97 2.95
CA MET A 1 14.86 -34.36 1.66
C MET A 1 13.48 -33.78 1.86
N ASN A 2 13.44 -32.44 2.00
CA ASN A 2 12.35 -31.47 2.17
C ASN A 2 10.92 -31.97 2.47
N GLU A 3 10.50 -31.81 3.73
CA GLU A 3 9.10 -31.59 4.08
C GLU A 3 8.74 -30.11 3.83
N GLU A 4 7.96 -29.86 2.78
CA GLU A 4 7.29 -28.58 2.57
C GLU A 4 6.28 -28.35 3.70
N LYS A 5 6.58 -27.39 4.58
CA LYS A 5 5.62 -26.90 5.58
C LYS A 5 4.49 -26.15 4.87
N ARG A 6 3.46 -26.87 4.42
CA ARG A 6 2.20 -26.27 3.95
C ARG A 6 1.56 -25.47 5.09
N PHE A 7 1.45 -24.17 4.88
CA PHE A 7 0.71 -23.26 5.75
C PHE A 7 -0.79 -23.54 5.53
N THR A 8 -1.44 -24.18 6.50
CA THR A 8 -2.87 -24.53 6.41
C THR A 8 -3.72 -23.40 6.98
N TRP A 9 -4.70 -22.90 6.20
CA TRP A 9 -5.66 -21.84 6.56
C TRP A 9 -6.30 -21.97 7.95
N GLN A 10 -6.47 -23.18 8.47
CA GLN A 10 -7.03 -23.44 9.81
C GLN A 10 -6.19 -22.86 10.96
N LYS A 11 -4.86 -22.69 10.81
CA LYS A 11 -4.02 -22.04 11.83
C LYS A 11 -4.18 -20.52 11.87
N PHE A 12 -4.65 -19.91 10.79
CA PHE A 12 -4.85 -18.46 10.69
C PHE A 12 -6.10 -18.01 11.48
N ALA A 13 -7.17 -18.82 11.48
CA ALA A 13 -8.42 -18.51 12.17
C ALA A 13 -8.33 -18.58 13.70
N SER A 14 -7.52 -19.50 14.25
CA SER A 14 -7.37 -19.67 15.71
C SER A 14 -6.55 -18.56 16.39
N PHE A 15 -5.94 -17.66 15.62
CA PHE A 15 -5.09 -16.57 16.12
C PHE A 15 -5.88 -15.35 16.63
N PHE A 16 -7.17 -15.24 16.28
CA PHE A 16 -7.99 -14.05 16.55
C PHE A 16 -8.54 -13.96 17.99
N GLN A 17 -8.17 -14.87 18.90
CA GLN A 17 -8.69 -14.90 20.27
C GLN A 17 -7.55 -14.91 21.30
N SER A 18 -7.01 -13.74 21.66
CA SER A 18 -6.58 -13.49 23.04
C SER A 18 -6.29 -12.00 23.28
N SER A 19 -7.08 -11.39 24.17
CA SER A 19 -6.85 -10.07 24.74
C SER A 19 -6.32 -10.26 26.18
N GLY A 20 -5.04 -9.94 26.41
CA GLY A 20 -4.38 -10.04 27.73
C GLY A 20 -3.31 -8.94 27.96
N PRO A 21 -3.24 -8.34 29.16
CA PRO A 21 -3.22 -6.88 29.40
C PRO A 21 -1.86 -6.15 29.16
N LEU A 22 -1.96 -4.82 29.02
CA LEU A 22 -0.93 -3.80 28.68
C LEU A 22 -0.35 -3.95 27.26
N HIS A 23 -1.09 -3.46 26.26
CA HIS A 23 -0.89 -3.76 24.83
C HIS A 23 -0.10 -2.65 24.07
N PRO A 24 1.16 -2.88 23.66
CA PRO A 24 1.88 -2.10 22.64
C PRO A 24 1.32 -2.27 21.21
N TYR A 25 0.03 -2.60 21.06
CA TYR A 25 -0.64 -2.86 19.78
C TYR A 25 -2.03 -2.25 19.78
N ARG A 26 -2.10 -0.98 20.17
CA ARG A 26 -3.36 -0.24 20.21
C ARG A 26 -3.68 0.28 18.82
N LEU A 27 -4.75 -0.25 18.24
CA LEU A 27 -5.27 0.19 16.96
C LEU A 27 -6.32 1.27 17.18
N TYR A 28 -6.15 2.39 16.49
CA TYR A 28 -7.12 3.46 16.35
C TYR A 28 -7.51 3.55 14.88
N SER A 29 -8.80 3.67 14.58
CA SER A 29 -9.28 3.86 13.21
C SER A 29 -10.39 4.91 13.18
N ASN A 30 -10.41 5.73 12.12
CA ASN A 30 -11.42 6.77 11.92
C ASN A 30 -11.48 7.17 10.43
N GLU A 31 -12.61 7.68 9.96
CA GLU A 31 -12.78 8.25 8.61
C GLU A 31 -12.03 9.58 8.45
N ASN A 32 -11.80 10.29 9.55
CA ASN A 32 -11.03 11.54 9.62
C ASN A 32 -9.76 11.35 10.44
N TYR A 33 -8.60 11.46 9.77
CA TYR A 33 -7.31 11.32 10.44
C TYR A 33 -7.05 12.37 11.54
N SER A 34 -7.76 13.50 11.53
CA SER A 34 -7.63 14.53 12.58
C SER A 34 -8.17 14.09 13.94
N GLU A 35 -8.99 13.03 13.96
CA GLU A 35 -9.55 12.44 15.19
C GLU A 35 -8.67 11.31 15.76
N LEU A 36 -7.62 10.90 15.05
CA LEU A 36 -6.66 9.93 15.55
C LEU A 36 -5.71 10.56 16.57
N PRO A 37 -5.15 9.77 17.51
CA PRO A 37 -4.14 10.26 18.43
C PRO A 37 -2.93 10.87 17.71
N ILE A 38 -2.46 12.00 18.23
CA ILE A 38 -1.27 12.69 17.71
C ILE A 38 -0.08 12.24 18.55
N GLU A 39 0.81 11.46 17.95
CA GLU A 39 2.05 11.00 18.56
C GLU A 39 3.22 11.72 17.90
N SER A 40 4.27 12.02 18.68
CA SER A 40 5.50 12.57 18.12
C SER A 40 6.23 11.51 17.29
N ILE A 41 6.99 11.91 16.28
CA ILE A 41 7.84 11.02 15.48
C ILE A 41 9.27 11.53 15.46
N SER A 42 10.21 10.60 15.29
CA SER A 42 11.60 10.92 15.03
C SER A 42 11.77 11.46 13.61
N PRO A 43 12.77 12.31 13.33
CA PRO A 43 13.06 12.76 11.97
C PRO A 43 13.24 11.57 11.02
N LEU A 44 12.51 11.58 9.90
CA LEU A 44 12.56 10.48 8.94
C LEU A 44 13.87 10.52 8.13
N SER A 45 14.56 9.39 8.07
CA SER A 45 15.73 9.21 7.21
C SER A 45 15.28 9.06 5.75
N ASN A 46 15.97 9.74 4.84
CA ASN A 46 15.79 9.58 3.40
C ASN A 46 16.80 8.58 2.79
N ASN A 47 17.56 7.87 3.62
CA ASN A 47 18.50 6.85 3.18
C ASN A 47 17.75 5.53 2.94
N THR A 48 17.45 5.24 1.66
CA THR A 48 16.79 4.01 1.23
C THR A 48 17.71 2.80 1.41
N VAL A 49 17.24 1.79 2.13
CA VAL A 49 17.97 0.52 2.34
C VAL A 49 17.45 -0.58 1.41
N ALA A 50 16.14 -0.58 1.11
CA ALA A 50 15.53 -1.54 0.20
C ALA A 50 14.33 -0.90 -0.51
N CYS A 51 14.11 -1.28 -1.76
CA CYS A 51 13.04 -0.72 -2.56
C CYS A 51 12.62 -1.68 -3.68
N GLU A 52 11.33 -1.95 -3.77
CA GLU A 52 10.75 -2.88 -4.74
C GLU A 52 9.41 -2.35 -5.25
N SER A 53 9.11 -2.57 -6.53
CA SER A 53 7.78 -2.37 -7.09
C SER A 53 7.49 -3.43 -8.14
N GLY A 54 6.25 -3.91 -8.17
CA GLY A 54 5.80 -4.92 -9.10
C GLY A 54 4.27 -4.89 -9.29
N PRO A 55 3.71 -5.81 -10.10
CA PRO A 55 4.42 -6.86 -10.84
C PRO A 55 5.27 -6.30 -12.00
N ASP A 56 6.22 -7.10 -12.50
CA ASP A 56 7.18 -6.74 -13.54
C ASP A 56 7.98 -5.47 -13.22
N VAL A 57 7.79 -4.41 -14.01
CA VAL A 57 8.38 -3.09 -13.81
C VAL A 57 7.51 -2.19 -12.92
N GLY A 58 6.35 -2.66 -12.47
CA GLY A 58 5.45 -1.99 -11.54
C GLY A 58 5.16 -0.54 -11.93
N LEU A 59 5.41 0.37 -10.98
CA LEU A 59 5.19 1.81 -11.17
C LEU A 59 6.09 2.44 -12.24
N VAL A 60 7.23 1.82 -12.59
CA VAL A 60 8.18 2.34 -13.60
C VAL A 60 7.56 2.38 -14.99
N ASP A 61 6.54 1.56 -15.24
CA ASP A 61 5.78 1.51 -16.49
C ASP A 61 5.16 2.88 -16.85
N ILE A 62 4.62 3.58 -15.86
CA ILE A 62 3.94 4.86 -16.05
C ILE A 62 4.90 5.93 -16.55
N ALA A 63 6.11 5.98 -15.99
CA ALA A 63 7.15 6.92 -16.41
C ALA A 63 7.59 6.68 -17.87
N ARG A 64 7.57 5.41 -18.32
CA ARG A 64 7.85 5.05 -19.72
C ARG A 64 6.70 5.44 -20.65
N HIS A 65 5.45 5.26 -20.20
CA HIS A 65 4.26 5.60 -20.98
C HIS A 65 4.14 7.11 -21.22
N GLN A 66 4.45 7.92 -20.21
CA GLN A 66 4.43 9.39 -20.31
C GLN A 66 5.53 9.97 -21.21
N LYS A 67 6.62 9.23 -21.44
CA LYS A 67 7.77 9.67 -22.23
C LYS A 67 7.94 8.77 -23.46
N LYS A 68 6.96 8.80 -24.38
CA LYS A 68 6.97 8.11 -25.68
C LYS A 68 8.39 7.97 -26.27
N GLY A 69 9.02 6.80 -26.08
CA GLY A 69 10.17 6.33 -26.86
C GLY A 69 11.58 6.89 -26.60
N ILE A 70 11.84 7.79 -25.63
CA ILE A 70 13.18 8.42 -25.49
C ILE A 70 13.71 8.40 -24.05
N LEU A 71 13.73 7.25 -23.40
CA LEU A 71 14.60 7.05 -22.25
C LEU A 71 15.38 5.76 -22.39
N LYS A 72 16.65 5.90 -22.80
CA LYS A 72 17.69 5.11 -22.14
C LYS A 72 17.57 5.49 -20.66
N VAL A 73 17.08 4.57 -19.83
CA VAL A 73 17.02 4.74 -18.38
C VAL A 73 18.46 4.85 -17.90
N ASN A 74 19.01 6.06 -17.93
CA ASN A 74 20.27 6.35 -17.27
C ASN A 74 19.98 6.43 -15.78
N ASN A 75 20.83 5.82 -14.95
CA ASN A 75 20.71 5.72 -13.47
C ASN A 75 20.66 7.08 -12.73
N THR A 76 20.58 8.20 -13.44
CA THR A 76 20.49 9.56 -12.90
C THR A 76 19.06 10.07 -12.73
N ILE A 77 18.06 9.52 -13.44
CA ILE A 77 16.67 9.99 -13.33
C ILE A 77 15.98 9.27 -12.17
N LYS A 78 15.44 10.03 -11.22
CA LYS A 78 14.56 9.50 -10.17
C LYS A 78 13.16 9.25 -10.72
N ILE A 79 12.63 8.07 -10.50
CA ILE A 79 11.23 7.71 -10.77
C ILE A 79 10.55 7.57 -9.41
N ALA A 80 9.46 8.30 -9.19
CA ALA A 80 8.78 8.36 -7.88
C ALA A 80 9.76 8.56 -6.69
N GLY A 81 10.75 9.43 -6.87
CA GLY A 81 11.75 9.77 -5.84
C GLY A 81 12.96 8.83 -5.71
N GLN A 82 12.92 7.62 -6.29
CA GLN A 82 13.98 6.62 -6.20
C GLN A 82 14.74 6.45 -7.52
N LYS A 83 16.04 6.16 -7.44
CA LYS A 83 16.88 5.88 -8.62
C LYS A 83 16.73 4.45 -9.13
N ASN A 84 16.49 3.50 -8.22
CA ASN A 84 16.35 2.09 -8.53
C ASN A 84 15.24 1.47 -7.66
N TRP A 85 14.24 0.88 -8.32
CA TRP A 85 13.10 0.18 -7.71
C TRP A 85 13.28 -1.35 -7.70
N GLN A 86 14.48 -1.83 -8.04
CA GLN A 86 14.84 -3.25 -8.07
C GLN A 86 16.00 -3.49 -7.09
N MET A 87 15.76 -3.15 -5.83
CA MET A 87 16.66 -3.35 -4.70
C MET A 87 15.93 -4.12 -3.59
N PRO A 88 15.47 -5.36 -3.86
CA PRO A 88 14.81 -6.16 -2.85
C PRO A 88 15.81 -6.54 -1.75
N ASP A 89 15.33 -6.62 -0.52
CA ASP A 89 16.08 -7.16 0.60
C ASP A 89 15.13 -7.99 1.46
N GLN A 90 15.36 -9.29 1.53
CA GLN A 90 14.48 -10.22 2.25
C GLN A 90 14.36 -9.91 3.75
N GLN A 91 15.25 -9.09 4.31
CA GLN A 91 15.16 -8.64 5.70
C GLN A 91 14.37 -7.33 5.84
N PHE A 92 14.41 -6.43 4.85
CA PHE A 92 13.82 -5.09 4.98
C PHE A 92 12.57 -4.85 4.13
N ALA A 93 12.53 -5.37 2.90
CA ALA A 93 11.41 -5.17 2.00
C ALA A 93 11.38 -6.22 0.89
N CYS A 94 10.23 -6.88 0.74
CA CYS A 94 9.91 -7.67 -0.44
C CYS A 94 8.43 -7.49 -0.82
N GLY A 95 8.10 -7.76 -2.08
CA GLY A 95 6.72 -7.83 -2.52
C GLY A 95 6.52 -8.82 -3.65
N LEU A 96 5.28 -9.29 -3.80
CA LEU A 96 4.87 -10.22 -4.83
C LEU A 96 3.45 -9.86 -5.28
N SER A 97 3.22 -9.92 -6.58
CA SER A 97 1.89 -9.85 -7.17
C SER A 97 1.75 -11.00 -8.16
N THR A 98 0.64 -11.73 -8.08
CA THR A 98 0.39 -12.94 -8.85
C THR A 98 -1.10 -13.07 -9.15
N SER A 99 -1.44 -13.68 -10.28
CA SER A 99 -2.83 -13.94 -10.65
C SER A 99 -3.36 -15.17 -9.91
N LEU A 100 -4.57 -15.05 -9.35
CA LEU A 100 -5.34 -16.19 -8.81
C LEU A 100 -6.36 -16.72 -9.82
N TYR A 101 -6.47 -16.10 -11.00
CA TYR A 101 -7.39 -16.52 -12.03
C TYR A 101 -6.94 -17.84 -12.67
N ASP A 102 -7.93 -18.61 -13.14
CA ASP A 102 -7.73 -19.85 -13.85
C ASP A 102 -7.28 -19.60 -15.30
N HIS A 103 -6.89 -20.67 -15.97
CA HIS A 103 -6.62 -20.64 -17.41
C HIS A 103 -7.89 -20.96 -18.18
N ASN A 104 -8.10 -20.24 -19.28
CA ASN A 104 -9.13 -20.58 -20.24
C ASN A 104 -8.90 -22.02 -20.76
N PRO A 105 -9.88 -22.93 -20.63
CA PRO A 105 -9.67 -24.34 -20.96
C PRO A 105 -9.51 -24.62 -22.46
N PHE A 106 -9.87 -23.66 -23.33
CA PHE A 106 -9.79 -23.81 -24.78
C PHE A 106 -8.56 -23.10 -25.37
N THR A 107 -8.18 -21.93 -24.84
CA THR A 107 -7.04 -21.15 -25.36
C THR A 107 -5.76 -21.34 -24.54
N GLY A 108 -5.87 -21.79 -23.29
CA GLY A 108 -4.75 -21.91 -22.35
C GLY A 108 -4.26 -20.57 -21.78
N GLU A 109 -4.85 -19.45 -22.20
CA GLU A 109 -4.51 -18.12 -21.71
C GLU A 109 -4.99 -17.93 -20.27
N VAL A 110 -4.22 -17.20 -19.46
CA VAL A 110 -4.59 -16.87 -18.08
C VAL A 110 -5.74 -15.86 -18.13
N ASN A 111 -6.86 -16.17 -17.48
CA ASN A 111 -7.94 -15.22 -17.33
C ASN A 111 -7.47 -14.02 -16.49
N GLY A 112 -8.03 -12.84 -16.76
CA GLY A 112 -7.69 -11.65 -15.99
C GLY A 112 -6.35 -10.98 -16.34
N GLU A 113 -5.63 -11.45 -17.36
CA GLU A 113 -4.45 -10.75 -17.87
C GLU A 113 -4.78 -9.39 -18.52
N PRO A 114 -3.92 -8.38 -18.40
CA PRO A 114 -2.73 -8.34 -17.54
C PRO A 114 -3.09 -8.17 -16.05
N ILE A 115 -2.21 -8.61 -15.15
CA ILE A 115 -2.36 -8.43 -13.69
C ILE A 115 -2.71 -6.97 -13.38
N ALA A 116 -3.86 -6.78 -12.74
CA ALA A 116 -4.45 -5.49 -12.42
C ALA A 116 -3.94 -4.90 -11.10
N ASP A 117 -3.20 -5.68 -10.31
CA ASP A 117 -2.60 -5.28 -9.06
C ASP A 117 -1.27 -4.52 -9.31
N CYS A 118 -0.92 -3.65 -8.37
CA CYS A 118 0.39 -3.01 -8.33
C CYS A 118 0.79 -2.76 -6.88
N PHE A 119 2.06 -2.95 -6.56
CA PHE A 119 2.62 -2.63 -5.25
C PHE A 119 3.91 -1.81 -5.37
N ALA A 120 4.23 -1.12 -4.28
CA ALA A 120 5.53 -0.53 -4.06
C ALA A 120 5.88 -0.54 -2.58
N VAL A 121 7.14 -0.82 -2.29
CA VAL A 121 7.71 -0.70 -0.97
C VAL A 121 9.04 0.04 -1.06
N CYS A 122 9.25 0.97 -0.14
CA CYS A 122 10.52 1.66 0.04
C CYS A 122 10.82 1.70 1.53
N ALA A 123 11.80 0.90 1.96
CA ALA A 123 12.31 0.90 3.32
C ALA A 123 13.51 1.84 3.43
N GLN A 124 13.51 2.66 4.46
CA GLN A 124 14.61 3.54 4.87
C GLN A 124 15.12 3.09 6.24
N GLU A 125 16.19 3.74 6.73
CA GLU A 125 16.83 3.35 8.00
C GLU A 125 15.90 3.34 9.22
N ASN A 126 14.91 4.23 9.27
CA ASN A 126 14.00 4.38 10.42
C ASN A 126 12.52 4.56 10.04
N ASN A 127 12.19 4.31 8.78
CA ASN A 127 10.83 4.39 8.27
C ASN A 127 10.66 3.49 7.04
N ALA A 128 9.41 3.24 6.64
CA ALA A 128 9.10 2.55 5.40
C ALA A 128 7.78 3.06 4.83
N ILE A 129 7.70 3.09 3.50
CA ILE A 129 6.48 3.43 2.75
C ILE A 129 6.06 2.15 2.02
N LEU A 130 4.85 1.69 2.28
CA LEU A 130 4.22 0.55 1.62
C LEU A 130 2.95 1.03 0.93
N SER A 131 2.73 0.60 -0.29
CA SER A 131 1.52 0.92 -1.03
C SER A 131 1.12 -0.24 -1.93
N ILE A 132 -0.18 -0.55 -1.95
CA ILE A 132 -0.79 -1.54 -2.84
C ILE A 132 -2.06 -0.96 -3.45
N ALA A 133 -2.32 -1.32 -4.69
CA ALA A 133 -3.49 -0.94 -5.45
C ALA A 133 -3.97 -2.16 -6.24
N ASP A 134 -5.27 -2.41 -6.19
CA ASP A 134 -5.95 -3.48 -6.89
C ASP A 134 -6.92 -2.86 -7.91
N GLY A 135 -6.63 -3.05 -9.20
CA GLY A 135 -7.47 -2.55 -10.27
C GLY A 135 -8.86 -3.20 -10.21
N VAL A 136 -9.92 -2.39 -10.23
CA VAL A 136 -11.29 -2.92 -10.22
C VAL A 136 -11.57 -3.56 -11.57
N ASN A 137 -11.98 -4.83 -11.56
CA ASN A 137 -12.11 -5.72 -12.73
C ASN A 137 -10.72 -6.14 -13.28
N TRP A 138 -10.66 -6.65 -14.51
CA TRP A 138 -9.41 -7.06 -15.16
C TRP A 138 -9.18 -6.31 -16.48
N GLY A 139 -7.96 -6.46 -17.00
CA GLY A 139 -7.57 -5.89 -18.29
C GLY A 139 -6.65 -4.68 -18.17
N TYR A 140 -6.37 -4.06 -19.32
CA TYR A 140 -5.37 -2.99 -19.41
C TYR A 140 -5.73 -1.72 -18.61
N LYS A 141 -7.00 -1.30 -18.63
CA LYS A 141 -7.44 -0.06 -17.95
C LYS A 141 -7.37 -0.17 -16.42
N PRO A 142 -7.80 -1.28 -15.76
CA PRO A 142 -7.61 -1.47 -14.32
C PRO A 142 -6.13 -1.57 -13.92
N ARG A 143 -5.33 -2.34 -14.66
CA ARG A 143 -3.86 -2.38 -14.48
C ARG A 143 -3.25 -0.98 -14.55
N LEU A 144 -3.63 -0.19 -15.55
CA LEU A 144 -3.11 1.17 -15.72
C LEU A 144 -3.50 2.05 -14.53
N ALA A 145 -4.74 1.95 -14.05
CA ALA A 145 -5.19 2.66 -12.86
C ALA A 145 -4.35 2.30 -11.63
N ALA A 146 -4.16 1.01 -11.33
CA ALA A 146 -3.36 0.58 -10.19
C ALA A 146 -1.91 1.07 -10.27
N ARG A 147 -1.26 0.93 -11.44
CA ARG A 147 0.12 1.42 -11.66
C ARG A 147 0.21 2.94 -11.53
N CYS A 148 -0.78 3.69 -12.03
CA CYS A 148 -0.88 5.14 -11.85
C CYS A 148 -1.07 5.54 -10.40
N ALA A 149 -1.91 4.82 -9.65
CA ALA A 149 -2.14 5.07 -8.24
C ALA A 149 -0.85 4.94 -7.43
N ILE A 150 -0.16 3.81 -7.58
CA ILE A 150 1.13 3.57 -6.93
C ILE A 150 2.18 4.60 -7.36
N HIS A 151 2.29 4.89 -8.66
CA HIS A 151 3.25 5.88 -9.15
C HIS A 151 2.99 7.27 -8.54
N GLY A 152 1.75 7.74 -8.55
CA GLY A 152 1.36 9.04 -8.01
C GLY A 152 1.58 9.12 -6.49
N ALA A 153 1.11 8.13 -5.75
CA ALA A 153 1.27 8.05 -4.30
C ALA A 153 2.74 8.02 -3.89
N MET A 154 3.54 7.09 -4.46
CA MET A 154 4.96 6.97 -4.13
C MET A 154 5.76 8.20 -4.56
N SER A 155 5.41 8.85 -5.67
CA SER A 155 6.06 10.10 -6.10
C SER A 155 5.84 11.21 -5.08
N CYS A 156 4.60 11.37 -4.62
CA CYS A 156 4.25 12.34 -3.59
C CYS A 156 4.98 12.03 -2.28
N LEU A 157 4.86 10.80 -1.77
CA LEU A 157 5.40 10.44 -0.46
C LEU A 157 6.93 10.50 -0.40
N ASN A 158 7.63 9.97 -1.41
CA ASN A 158 9.09 10.03 -1.46
C ASN A 158 9.64 11.46 -1.61
N GLU A 159 8.82 12.45 -1.98
CA GLU A 159 9.18 13.86 -1.97
C GLU A 159 8.80 14.51 -0.64
N LYS A 160 7.51 14.43 -0.28
CA LYS A 160 6.89 15.22 0.79
C LYS A 160 7.19 14.71 2.20
N LEU A 161 7.51 13.43 2.37
CA LEU A 161 7.88 12.89 3.69
C LEU A 161 9.22 13.42 4.20
N PHE A 162 10.09 13.87 3.30
CA PHE A 162 11.45 14.30 3.64
C PHE A 162 11.65 15.81 3.45
N GLU A 163 10.56 16.55 3.19
CA GLU A 163 10.55 18.01 3.30
C GLU A 163 10.68 18.43 4.78
N LYS A 164 11.16 19.65 5.04
CA LYS A 164 11.51 20.06 6.41
C LYS A 164 10.28 20.17 7.33
N LYS A 165 10.40 19.55 8.52
CA LYS A 165 9.54 19.62 9.73
C LYS A 165 8.30 18.69 9.79
N LEU A 166 8.48 17.38 9.62
CA LEU A 166 7.49 16.42 10.16
C LEU A 166 7.88 16.06 11.59
N ASN A 167 6.94 16.22 12.54
CA ASN A 167 7.19 15.94 13.95
C ASN A 167 6.10 15.07 14.58
N THR A 168 5.01 14.81 13.88
CA THR A 168 3.86 14.05 14.40
C THR A 168 3.27 13.05 13.42
N THR A 169 2.51 12.08 13.92
CA THR A 169 1.69 11.17 13.11
C THR A 169 0.65 11.91 12.27
N LYS A 170 0.15 13.06 12.75
CA LYS A 170 -0.74 13.93 11.98
C LYS A 170 -0.06 14.46 10.71
N ASP A 171 1.20 14.88 10.82
CA ASP A 171 1.99 15.31 9.65
C ASP A 171 2.11 14.19 8.60
N ILE A 172 2.23 12.94 9.04
CA ILE A 172 2.25 11.77 8.17
C ILE A 172 0.91 11.59 7.46
N PHE A 173 -0.21 11.65 8.20
CA PHE A 173 -1.54 11.51 7.61
C PHE A 173 -1.88 12.61 6.59
N GLU A 174 -1.46 13.85 6.84
CA GLU A 174 -1.61 14.94 5.88
C GLU A 174 -0.87 14.62 4.55
N ARG A 175 0.27 13.92 4.62
CA ARG A 175 1.10 13.57 3.45
C ARG A 175 0.49 12.36 2.74
N ILE A 176 -0.11 11.42 3.49
CA ILE A 176 -0.90 10.33 2.92
C ILE A 176 -2.12 10.88 2.17
N ASN A 177 -2.85 11.84 2.75
CA ASN A 177 -4.01 12.43 2.07
C ASN A 177 -3.61 13.12 0.76
N LEU A 178 -2.51 13.90 0.77
CA LEU A 178 -1.95 14.49 -0.45
C LEU A 178 -1.52 13.42 -1.48
N ALA A 179 -1.02 12.28 -1.02
CA ALA A 179 -0.64 11.17 -1.89
C ALA A 179 -1.85 10.50 -2.55
N ILE A 180 -2.98 10.38 -1.85
CA ILE A 180 -4.27 9.89 -2.41
C ILE A 180 -4.75 10.85 -3.51
N GLU A 181 -4.72 12.16 -3.27
CA GLU A 181 -5.08 13.16 -4.28
C GLU A 181 -4.17 13.09 -5.51
N THR A 182 -2.85 12.96 -5.29
CA THR A 182 -1.86 12.84 -6.37
C THR A 182 -2.06 11.54 -7.16
N ALA A 183 -2.41 10.43 -6.49
CA ALA A 183 -2.76 9.18 -7.13
C ALA A 183 -4.00 9.33 -8.03
N GLN A 184 -5.08 9.94 -7.52
CA GLN A 184 -6.29 10.23 -8.30
C GLN A 184 -5.98 11.02 -9.57
N GLN A 185 -5.25 12.14 -9.43
CA GLN A 185 -4.84 12.98 -10.56
C GLN A 185 -4.01 12.21 -11.58
N THR A 186 -3.12 11.34 -11.09
CA THR A 186 -2.27 10.50 -11.96
C THR A 186 -3.10 9.49 -12.74
N ILE A 187 -4.11 8.86 -12.13
CA ILE A 187 -5.01 7.93 -12.82
C ILE A 187 -5.80 8.66 -13.91
N VAL A 188 -6.46 9.77 -13.56
CA VAL A 188 -7.27 10.56 -14.50
C VAL A 188 -6.43 11.05 -15.68
N LYS A 189 -5.23 11.60 -15.42
CA LYS A 189 -4.31 12.08 -16.47
C LYS A 189 -3.91 11.00 -17.48
N ASN A 190 -3.80 9.74 -17.04
CA ASN A 190 -3.40 8.62 -17.90
C ASN A 190 -4.62 7.79 -18.35
N GLU A 191 -5.84 8.28 -18.10
CA GLU A 191 -7.10 7.63 -18.48
C GLU A 191 -7.21 6.18 -17.97
N GLY A 192 -6.71 5.90 -16.76
CA GLY A 192 -6.97 4.62 -16.08
C GLY A 192 -8.45 4.49 -15.69
N SER A 193 -8.94 3.27 -15.52
CA SER A 193 -10.29 3.03 -14.98
C SER A 193 -10.31 3.23 -13.46
N LEU A 194 -10.79 2.24 -12.70
CA LEU A 194 -10.88 2.28 -11.24
C LEU A 194 -9.86 1.36 -10.58
N THR A 195 -9.43 1.71 -9.38
CA THR A 195 -8.52 0.91 -8.54
C THR A 195 -8.72 1.23 -7.06
N THR A 196 -8.45 0.27 -6.18
CA THR A 196 -8.26 0.52 -4.75
C THR A 196 -6.92 1.21 -4.50
N LEU A 197 -6.72 1.70 -3.27
CA LEU A 197 -5.42 2.17 -2.80
C LEU A 197 -5.30 2.00 -1.29
N THR A 198 -4.29 1.24 -0.86
CA THR A 198 -3.87 1.12 0.53
C THR A 198 -2.45 1.66 0.66
N ILE A 199 -2.26 2.60 1.59
CA ILE A 199 -0.95 3.19 1.92
C ILE A 199 -0.68 2.94 3.39
N SER A 200 0.52 2.48 3.72
CA SER A 200 1.01 2.35 5.10
C SER A 200 2.40 2.96 5.23
N ILE A 201 2.58 3.82 6.21
CA ILE A 201 3.87 4.42 6.57
C ILE A 201 4.25 3.93 7.96
N VAL A 202 5.37 3.22 8.01
CA VAL A 202 6.03 2.83 9.25
C VAL A 202 6.99 3.93 9.66
N CYS A 203 6.93 4.42 10.89
CA CYS A 203 7.83 5.46 11.38
C CYS A 203 8.23 5.24 12.84
N GLN A 204 9.47 5.61 13.15
CA GLN A 204 9.99 5.56 14.51
C GLN A 204 9.58 6.79 15.32
N SER A 205 9.33 6.58 16.62
CA SER A 205 9.11 7.61 17.63
C SER A 205 9.89 7.27 18.89
N ASN A 206 11.08 7.84 19.05
CA ASN A 206 11.99 7.52 20.16
C ASN A 206 12.24 5.99 20.29
N ARG A 207 11.60 5.35 21.28
CA ARG A 207 11.69 3.89 21.55
C ARG A 207 10.47 3.09 21.05
N ARG A 208 9.55 3.75 20.37
CA ARG A 208 8.31 3.16 19.84
C ARG A 208 8.31 3.24 18.31
N TRP A 209 7.45 2.45 17.70
CA TRP A 209 7.20 2.47 16.26
C TRP A 209 5.70 2.61 16.03
N PHE A 210 5.34 3.26 14.94
CA PHE A 210 3.96 3.47 14.55
C PHE A 210 3.75 3.09 13.09
N VAL A 211 2.57 2.59 12.78
CA VAL A 211 2.08 2.44 11.41
C VAL A 211 0.89 3.38 11.22
N CYS A 212 1.05 4.34 10.31
CA CYS A 212 -0.02 5.22 9.84
C CYS A 212 -0.52 4.68 8.50
N SER A 213 -1.78 4.27 8.42
CA SER A 213 -2.35 3.73 7.19
C SER A 213 -3.59 4.50 6.73
N ALA A 214 -3.79 4.59 5.42
CA ALA A 214 -5.04 5.01 4.82
C ALA A 214 -5.46 3.99 3.77
N ILE A 215 -6.76 3.66 3.74
CA ILE A 215 -7.32 2.59 2.92
C ILE A 215 -8.53 3.13 2.19
N VAL A 216 -8.51 3.03 0.86
CA VAL A 216 -9.66 3.23 -0.02
C VAL A 216 -9.87 1.93 -0.79
N GLY A 217 -11.07 1.36 -0.69
CA GLY A 217 -11.34 0.04 -1.22
C GLY A 217 -11.24 -1.07 -0.17
N ASP A 218 -10.99 -2.29 -0.62
CA ASP A 218 -11.02 -3.52 0.19
C ASP A 218 -9.67 -4.25 0.31
N SER A 219 -8.58 -3.63 -0.18
CA SER A 219 -7.22 -4.18 -0.08
C SER A 219 -6.70 -4.13 1.35
N ASN A 220 -6.44 -5.30 1.92
CA ASN A 220 -6.12 -5.44 3.34
C ASN A 220 -4.67 -5.15 3.71
N ALA A 221 -4.50 -4.65 4.93
CA ALA A 221 -3.20 -4.45 5.56
C ALA A 221 -3.18 -5.10 6.94
N TYR A 222 -2.08 -5.79 7.22
CA TYR A 222 -1.88 -6.54 8.46
C TYR A 222 -0.49 -6.26 9.04
N VAL A 223 -0.40 -6.28 10.37
CA VAL A 223 0.85 -6.32 11.12
C VAL A 223 0.99 -7.71 11.72
N TYR A 224 2.09 -8.39 11.41
CA TYR A 224 2.47 -9.62 12.07
C TYR A 224 3.48 -9.33 13.18
N SER A 225 3.24 -9.85 14.38
CA SER A 225 4.19 -9.79 15.51
C SER A 225 4.81 -11.17 15.72
N PRO A 226 6.10 -11.39 15.37
CA PRO A 226 6.76 -12.67 15.59
C PRO A 226 6.86 -13.02 17.09
N LYS A 227 7.13 -12.02 17.93
CA LYS A 227 7.25 -12.18 19.38
C LYS A 227 5.97 -12.66 20.03
N ARG A 228 4.83 -12.10 19.62
CA ARG A 228 3.51 -12.50 20.13
C ARG A 228 2.96 -13.72 19.41
N LYS A 229 3.48 -14.01 18.21
CA LYS A 229 2.85 -14.92 17.25
C LYS A 229 1.39 -14.47 17.12
N SER A 230 1.18 -13.26 16.61
CA SER A 230 -0.16 -12.68 16.43
C SER A 230 -0.23 -11.84 15.16
N VAL A 231 -1.39 -11.80 14.51
CA VAL A 231 -1.68 -10.97 13.34
C VAL A 231 -2.71 -9.93 13.75
N PHE A 232 -2.46 -8.67 13.43
CA PHE A 232 -3.34 -7.55 13.71
C PHE A 232 -3.76 -6.92 12.39
N GLU A 233 -5.07 -6.83 12.15
CA GLU A 233 -5.60 -6.20 10.94
C GLU A 233 -5.70 -4.68 11.13
N LEU A 234 -5.07 -3.92 10.22
CA LEU A 234 -5.14 -2.45 10.19
C LEU A 234 -6.43 -1.94 9.53
N THR A 235 -7.09 -2.77 8.73
CA THR A 235 -8.31 -2.45 7.96
C THR A 235 -9.60 -2.76 8.69
N GLN A 236 -9.59 -2.85 10.02
CA GLN A 236 -10.81 -3.16 10.78
C GLN A 236 -11.87 -2.05 10.63
N GLY A 237 -11.45 -0.79 10.55
CA GLY A 237 -12.37 0.34 10.39
C GLY A 237 -13.02 0.44 9.01
N SER A 238 -12.49 -0.22 7.97
CA SER A 238 -13.06 -0.18 6.61
C SER A 238 -14.12 -1.26 6.35
N ARG A 239 -14.46 -2.07 7.37
CA ARG A 239 -15.49 -3.10 7.27
C ARG A 239 -16.88 -2.48 7.34
N ASN A 240 -17.86 -3.09 6.67
CA ASN A 240 -19.24 -2.58 6.69
C ASN A 240 -19.89 -2.72 8.08
N LEU A 241 -21.09 -2.15 8.26
CA LEU A 241 -21.84 -2.18 9.54
C LEU A 241 -22.11 -3.60 10.07
N ASN A 242 -22.15 -4.60 9.20
CA ASN A 242 -22.34 -6.02 9.57
C ASN A 242 -21.01 -6.76 9.74
N ASN A 243 -19.88 -6.06 9.65
CA ASN A 243 -18.54 -6.64 9.66
C ASN A 243 -18.31 -7.66 8.52
N GLU A 244 -19.09 -7.54 7.45
CA GLU A 244 -19.02 -8.35 6.23
C GLU A 244 -18.20 -7.63 5.16
N ARG A 245 -17.61 -8.40 4.24
CA ARG A 245 -16.86 -7.91 3.08
C ARG A 245 -17.48 -8.50 1.83
N ASP A 246 -17.94 -7.63 0.93
CA ASP A 246 -18.42 -8.07 -0.38
C ASP A 246 -17.26 -7.99 -1.38
N MET A 247 -16.64 -9.12 -1.70
CA MET A 247 -15.51 -9.20 -2.64
C MET A 247 -15.87 -8.74 -4.07
N ARG A 248 -17.15 -8.49 -4.36
CA ARG A 248 -17.61 -7.98 -5.67
C ARG A 248 -17.65 -6.45 -5.72
N SER A 249 -17.52 -5.79 -4.57
CA SER A 249 -17.59 -4.34 -4.46
C SER A 249 -16.48 -3.84 -3.55
N PRO A 250 -15.55 -3.02 -4.06
CA PRO A 250 -14.47 -2.48 -3.23
C PRO A 250 -14.99 -1.49 -2.17
N GLY A 251 -16.25 -1.03 -2.27
CA GLY A 251 -16.84 -0.03 -1.38
C GLY A 251 -16.49 1.41 -1.80
N GLY A 252 -15.20 1.69 -1.99
CA GLY A 252 -14.67 2.94 -2.56
C GLY A 252 -13.53 2.64 -3.54
N ALA A 253 -13.20 3.62 -4.39
CA ALA A 253 -12.16 3.46 -5.41
C ALA A 253 -11.64 4.82 -5.90
N LEU A 254 -10.37 4.84 -6.31
CA LEU A 254 -9.80 5.92 -7.10
C LEU A 254 -10.04 5.65 -8.59
N GLY A 255 -9.96 6.72 -9.39
CA GLY A 255 -9.93 6.69 -10.84
C GLY A 255 -11.11 7.40 -11.50
N MET A 256 -11.36 7.07 -12.77
CA MET A 256 -12.38 7.73 -13.57
C MET A 256 -13.79 7.25 -13.22
N THR A 257 -14.45 7.95 -12.30
CA THR A 257 -15.92 7.94 -12.17
C THR A 257 -16.55 8.91 -13.17
N MET A 258 -17.88 8.97 -13.26
CA MET A 258 -18.60 9.96 -14.08
C MET A 258 -18.21 11.43 -13.77
N THR A 259 -17.61 11.68 -12.61
CA THR A 259 -17.26 13.04 -12.14
C THR A 259 -15.76 13.29 -12.05
N GLU A 260 -14.92 12.33 -12.47
CA GLU A 260 -13.45 12.33 -12.29
C GLU A 260 -12.96 12.47 -10.83
N LYS A 261 -13.88 12.42 -9.86
CA LYS A 261 -13.57 12.39 -8.43
C LYS A 261 -13.45 10.95 -7.96
N ALA A 262 -12.51 10.72 -7.03
CA ALA A 262 -12.41 9.46 -6.31
C ALA A 262 -13.67 9.23 -5.46
N ASP A 263 -14.09 7.98 -5.37
CA ASP A 263 -15.07 7.53 -4.39
C ASP A 263 -14.32 7.18 -3.10
N LEU A 264 -14.39 8.09 -2.12
CA LEU A 264 -13.75 7.97 -0.82
C LEU A 264 -14.75 7.58 0.28
N SER A 265 -15.91 7.04 -0.09
CA SER A 265 -16.99 6.71 0.86
C SER A 265 -16.58 5.74 1.96
N ASN A 266 -15.59 4.88 1.71
CA ASN A 266 -15.03 3.96 2.70
C ASN A 266 -13.59 4.29 3.13
N LEU A 267 -13.11 5.51 2.83
CA LEU A 267 -11.77 5.94 3.23
C LEU A 267 -11.63 5.85 4.75
N THR A 268 -10.70 5.02 5.18
CA THR A 268 -10.41 4.82 6.60
C THR A 268 -8.94 5.07 6.88
N TYR A 269 -8.66 5.80 7.95
CA TYR A 269 -7.33 5.98 8.50
C TYR A 269 -7.14 5.10 9.72
N SER A 270 -5.96 4.50 9.85
CA SER A 270 -5.59 3.67 11.01
C SER A 270 -4.23 4.06 11.55
N LEU A 271 -4.12 4.20 12.87
CA LEU A 271 -2.88 4.37 13.61
C LEU A 271 -2.70 3.18 14.54
N MET A 272 -1.54 2.53 14.45
CA MET A 272 -1.20 1.42 15.33
C MET A 272 0.21 1.60 15.91
N GLU A 273 0.34 1.51 17.23
CA GLU A 273 1.66 1.30 17.86
C GLU A 273 2.14 -0.12 17.56
N ILE A 274 3.42 -0.27 17.21
CA ILE A 274 4.04 -1.55 16.92
C ILE A 274 5.40 -1.67 17.61
N GLU A 275 5.86 -2.90 17.81
CA GLU A 275 7.20 -3.20 18.32
C GLU A 275 8.23 -3.23 17.18
N GLN A 276 9.51 -3.03 17.51
CA GLN A 276 10.60 -3.20 16.53
C GLN A 276 10.83 -4.70 16.24
N GLY A 277 11.01 -5.04 14.96
CA GLY A 277 11.23 -6.41 14.47
C GLY A 277 9.95 -7.10 14.04
#